data_AF-A0A8T3VTX6-F1
#
_entry.id   AF-A0A8T3VTX6-F1
#
_cell.length_a   1.000
_cell.length_b   1.000
_cell.length_c   1.000
_cell.angle_alpha   90.00
_cell.angle_beta   90.00
_cell.angle_gamma   90.00
#
_symmetry.space_group_name_H-M   'P 1'
#
loop_
_entity.id
_entity.type
_entity.pdbx_description
1 polymer ?
#
loop_
_entity_poly.entity_id
_entity_poly.type
_entity_poly.pdbx_seq_one_letter_code
_entity_poly.pdbx_strand_id
1 'polypeptide(L)'
;MNTNRFETFFDAILAIIITVLVLKLTQPASPTFGAFLALNARFITYAICFLVIFIIWYDNHNLFQVVEEIDNRVLFIYALQIFAISILPYFATWVALNLNSVAAQTMFGVLFIAIDILYIISIYAVYRANPYSCGLCQANFRSVYKYIPIAIMLLGFIITYTVYTPGIYISVLLSVICWLIFSRLRRPDNGSTDRFEAFIDAIIAIIITIIVLEIPMVANGSWDAFLDIKLEFIVYAVSFIVCFNFWNYNNNLFSIVNKVNHKVIWSIGVALFFLSLIPYLTTFVAENSNSFVPCFLYGLNFIVVAALSIITANALKNSDKANIALQLALADNKPFMTTIVLVVIGMIIGYFIYPLAIVIACLVSIITLWAISYYGNRY
;
A
#
# COMPACT_ATOMS: atom_id res chain seq x y z
N MET A 1 -10.70 2.21 28.80
CA MET A 1 -11.65 2.58 27.71
C MET A 1 -11.63 1.46 26.68
N ASN A 2 -12.78 1.06 26.14
CA ASN A 2 -12.84 0.11 25.03
C ASN A 2 -12.03 0.64 23.83
N THR A 3 -11.35 -0.26 23.13
CA THR A 3 -10.36 0.05 22.10
C THR A 3 -10.97 0.34 20.72
N ASN A 4 -12.19 -0.12 20.43
CA ASN A 4 -12.78 -0.10 19.09
C ASN A 4 -12.73 1.28 18.41
N ARG A 5 -13.20 2.33 19.09
CA ARG A 5 -13.18 3.70 18.52
C ARG A 5 -11.76 4.20 18.24
N PHE A 6 -10.81 3.85 19.10
CA PHE A 6 -9.42 4.22 18.92
C PHE A 6 -8.80 3.46 17.75
N GLU A 7 -9.05 2.16 17.64
CA GLU A 7 -8.58 1.31 16.54
C GLU A 7 -9.08 1.82 15.19
N THR A 8 -10.39 2.09 15.06
CA THR A 8 -10.96 2.65 13.82
C THR A 8 -10.34 4.00 13.46
N PHE A 9 -10.12 4.87 14.46
CA PHE A 9 -9.49 6.18 14.24
C PHE A 9 -8.03 6.03 13.78
N PHE A 10 -7.27 5.13 14.41
CA PHE A 10 -5.88 4.85 14.06
C PHE A 10 -5.76 4.26 12.64
N ASP A 11 -6.58 3.27 12.31
CA ASP A 11 -6.60 2.61 11.00
C ASP A 11 -6.93 3.62 9.89
N ALA A 12 -7.93 4.49 10.11
CA ALA A 12 -8.31 5.53 9.15
C ALA A 12 -7.17 6.52 8.88
N ILE A 13 -6.45 6.97 9.92
CA ILE A 13 -5.33 7.90 9.72
C ILE A 13 -4.17 7.23 9.00
N LEU A 14 -3.82 5.99 9.34
CA LEU A 14 -2.77 5.27 8.61
C LEU A 14 -3.15 5.04 7.15
N ALA A 15 -4.41 4.73 6.86
CA ALA A 15 -4.91 4.58 5.49
C ALA A 15 -4.79 5.89 4.68
N ILE A 16 -5.04 7.05 5.31
CA ILE A 16 -4.82 8.37 4.69
C ILE A 16 -3.34 8.61 4.42
N ILE A 17 -2.48 8.43 5.42
CA ILE A 17 -1.06 8.76 5.26
C ILE A 17 -0.41 7.84 4.23
N ILE A 18 -0.70 6.53 4.26
CA ILE A 18 -0.06 5.55 3.37
C ILE A 18 -0.44 5.78 1.90
N THR A 19 -1.64 6.29 1.62
CA THR A 19 -2.15 6.55 0.25
C THR A 19 -1.74 7.92 -0.27
N VAL A 20 -1.80 8.96 0.57
CA VAL A 20 -1.43 10.34 0.18
C VAL A 20 0.06 10.47 -0.18
N LEU A 21 0.91 9.54 0.24
CA LEU A 21 2.32 9.47 -0.17
C LEU A 21 2.50 9.50 -1.70
N VAL A 22 1.55 8.95 -2.47
CA VAL A 22 1.65 8.90 -3.93
C VAL A 22 1.64 10.30 -4.55
N LEU A 23 0.95 11.27 -3.94
CA LEU A 23 0.85 12.66 -4.42
C LEU A 23 2.21 13.39 -4.41
N LYS A 24 3.22 12.81 -3.78
CA LYS A 24 4.59 13.33 -3.76
C LYS A 24 5.47 12.76 -4.87
N LEU A 25 4.98 11.77 -5.61
CA LEU A 25 5.63 11.27 -6.81
C LEU A 25 5.35 12.21 -7.98
N THR A 26 6.42 12.76 -8.54
CA THR A 26 6.38 13.64 -9.71
C THR A 26 6.56 12.83 -10.99
N GLN A 27 5.98 13.29 -12.10
CA GLN A 27 6.22 12.69 -13.41
C GLN A 27 7.69 12.77 -13.86
N PRO A 28 8.17 11.84 -14.70
CA PRO A 28 9.50 11.91 -15.29
C PRO A 28 9.59 13.05 -16.30
N ALA A 29 10.80 13.59 -16.51
CA ALA A 29 11.03 14.70 -17.45
C ALA A 29 10.69 14.37 -18.91
N SER A 30 10.62 13.08 -19.26
CA SER A 30 10.16 12.60 -20.56
C SER A 30 9.51 11.22 -20.40
N PRO A 31 8.62 10.80 -21.33
CA PRO A 31 7.94 9.50 -21.27
C PRO A 31 8.85 8.36 -21.77
N THR A 32 10.03 8.23 -21.18
CA THR A 32 11.05 7.22 -21.51
C THR A 32 11.42 6.38 -20.30
N PHE A 33 11.89 5.15 -20.52
CA PHE A 33 12.36 4.29 -19.42
C PHE A 33 13.53 4.91 -18.66
N GLY A 34 14.45 5.57 -19.36
CA GLY A 34 15.60 6.24 -18.74
C GLY A 34 15.18 7.35 -17.78
N ALA A 35 14.25 8.21 -18.19
CA ALA A 35 13.74 9.28 -17.34
C ALA A 35 12.92 8.75 -16.16
N PHE A 36 12.14 7.67 -16.34
CA PHE A 36 11.44 7.00 -15.25
C PHE A 36 12.42 6.37 -14.24
N LEU A 37 13.43 5.65 -14.71
CA LEU A 37 14.46 5.03 -13.85
C LEU A 37 15.31 6.06 -13.10
N ALA A 38 15.46 7.27 -13.63
CA ALA A 38 16.10 8.38 -12.92
C ALA A 38 15.31 8.82 -11.68
N LEU A 39 14.03 8.44 -11.54
CA LEU A 39 13.21 8.67 -10.36
C LEU A 39 13.36 7.58 -9.29
N ASN A 40 14.34 6.68 -9.41
CA ASN A 40 14.53 5.54 -8.51
C ASN A 40 14.47 5.92 -7.02
N ALA A 41 15.12 7.01 -6.61
CA ALA A 41 15.13 7.49 -5.23
C ALA A 41 13.72 7.82 -4.74
N ARG A 42 12.87 8.42 -5.59
CA ARG A 42 11.48 8.78 -5.25
C ARG A 42 10.63 7.53 -5.02
N PHE A 43 10.72 6.54 -5.92
CA PHE A 43 9.98 5.28 -5.80
C PHE A 43 10.49 4.38 -4.68
N ILE A 44 11.80 4.30 -4.46
CA ILE A 44 12.37 3.53 -3.34
C ILE A 44 11.97 4.19 -2.01
N THR A 45 12.06 5.52 -1.90
CA THR A 45 11.63 6.22 -0.69
C THR A 45 10.14 6.00 -0.45
N TYR A 46 9.31 6.12 -1.49
CA TYR A 46 7.88 5.80 -1.42
C TYR A 46 7.63 4.38 -0.89
N ALA A 47 8.34 3.37 -1.41
CA ALA A 47 8.22 1.99 -0.97
C ALA A 47 8.64 1.78 0.49
N ILE A 48 9.75 2.40 0.92
CA ILE A 48 10.20 2.38 2.33
C ILE A 48 9.09 2.93 3.24
N CYS A 49 8.53 4.08 2.86
CA CYS A 49 7.50 4.78 3.63
C CYS A 49 6.20 3.96 3.72
N PHE A 50 5.75 3.43 2.58
CA PHE A 50 4.58 2.56 2.51
C PHE A 50 4.77 1.32 3.41
N LEU A 51 5.90 0.63 3.28
CA LEU A 51 6.19 -0.59 4.02
C LEU A 51 6.23 -0.34 5.52
N VAL A 52 6.86 0.73 6.00
CA VAL A 52 6.87 1.04 7.45
C VAL A 52 5.48 1.29 7.99
N ILE A 53 4.67 2.09 7.30
CA ILE A 53 3.31 2.36 7.76
C ILE A 53 2.47 1.08 7.77
N PHE A 54 2.61 0.24 6.73
CA PHE A 54 1.93 -1.05 6.65
C PHE A 54 2.39 -2.02 7.75
N ILE A 55 3.68 -2.08 8.08
CA ILE A 55 4.20 -2.91 9.18
C ILE A 55 3.66 -2.42 10.53
N ILE A 56 3.69 -1.11 10.77
CA ILE A 56 3.14 -0.51 12.00
C ILE A 56 1.65 -0.87 12.12
N TRP A 57 0.89 -0.71 11.04
CA TRP A 57 -0.51 -1.10 11.01
C TRP A 57 -0.68 -2.60 11.28
N TYR A 58 0.08 -3.47 10.61
CA TYR A 58 0.02 -4.93 10.75
C TYR A 58 0.28 -5.39 12.19
N ASP A 59 1.35 -4.86 12.80
CA ASP A 59 1.73 -5.18 14.18
C ASP A 59 0.64 -4.72 15.17
N ASN A 60 0.08 -3.53 14.97
CA ASN A 60 -1.01 -3.01 15.78
C ASN A 60 -2.32 -3.78 15.58
N HIS A 61 -2.64 -4.15 14.35
CA HIS A 61 -3.80 -4.99 14.03
C HIS A 61 -3.73 -6.31 14.81
N ASN A 62 -2.57 -6.97 14.85
CA ASN A 62 -2.40 -8.20 15.62
C ASN A 62 -2.37 -7.95 17.14
N LEU A 63 -1.77 -6.84 17.59
CA LEU A 63 -1.70 -6.50 19.01
C LEU A 63 -3.09 -6.27 19.61
N PHE A 64 -3.92 -5.48 18.95
CA PHE A 64 -5.22 -5.10 19.48
C PHE A 64 -6.28 -6.20 19.41
N GLN A 65 -6.01 -7.32 18.73
CA GLN A 65 -6.86 -8.51 18.82
C GLN A 65 -6.82 -9.19 20.21
N VAL A 66 -5.82 -8.86 21.05
CA VAL A 66 -5.66 -9.42 22.41
C VAL A 66 -5.70 -8.35 23.50
N VAL A 67 -6.03 -7.11 23.16
CA VAL A 67 -6.09 -5.97 24.08
C VAL A 67 -7.55 -5.57 24.23
N GLU A 68 -8.04 -5.54 25.46
CA GLU A 68 -9.45 -5.21 25.74
C GLU A 68 -9.63 -3.74 26.13
N GLU A 69 -8.62 -3.15 26.78
CA GLU A 69 -8.71 -1.79 27.29
C GLU A 69 -7.45 -0.96 27.00
N ILE A 70 -7.66 0.34 26.84
CA ILE A 70 -6.60 1.36 26.81
C ILE A 70 -6.87 2.48 27.80
N ASP A 71 -5.80 3.13 28.25
CA ASP A 71 -5.84 4.31 29.11
C ASP A 71 -5.43 5.58 28.34
N ASN A 72 -5.48 6.74 29.00
CA ASN A 72 -5.12 8.02 28.38
C ASN A 72 -3.63 8.11 28.03
N ARG A 73 -2.75 7.33 28.69
CA ARG A 73 -1.32 7.33 28.38
C ARG A 73 -1.07 6.66 27.04
N VAL A 74 -1.74 5.53 26.80
CA VAL A 74 -1.74 4.86 25.49
C VAL A 74 -2.20 5.85 24.41
N LEU A 75 -3.36 6.48 24.59
CA LEU A 75 -3.89 7.45 23.62
C LEU A 75 -2.90 8.56 23.28
N PHE A 76 -2.27 9.16 24.29
CA PHE A 76 -1.30 10.24 24.07
C PHE A 76 -0.06 9.77 23.30
N ILE A 77 0.46 8.58 23.61
CA ILE A 77 1.63 8.02 22.93
C ILE A 77 1.31 7.71 21.45
N TYR A 78 0.15 7.13 21.17
CA TYR A 78 -0.29 6.90 19.80
C TYR A 78 -0.56 8.21 19.05
N ALA A 79 -1.05 9.26 19.72
CA ALA A 79 -1.19 10.58 19.11
C ALA A 79 0.17 11.15 18.68
N LEU A 80 1.22 11.02 19.51
CA LEU A 80 2.58 11.39 19.13
C LEU A 80 3.12 10.54 17.97
N GLN A 81 2.84 9.24 17.97
CA GLN A 81 3.24 8.34 16.90
C GLN A 81 2.59 8.73 15.56
N ILE A 82 1.27 8.96 15.56
CA ILE A 82 0.53 9.41 14.38
C ILE A 82 1.07 10.77 13.90
N PHE A 83 1.36 11.69 14.82
CA PHE A 83 1.97 12.98 14.47
C PHE A 83 3.33 12.81 13.79
N ALA A 84 4.19 11.91 14.28
CA ALA A 84 5.47 11.63 13.62
C ALA A 84 5.27 11.01 12.23
N ILE A 85 4.34 10.06 12.09
CA ILE A 85 4.04 9.41 10.81
C ILE A 85 3.40 10.39 9.81
N SER A 86 2.62 11.38 10.25
CA SER A 86 1.93 12.31 9.33
C SER A 86 2.87 13.30 8.63
N ILE A 87 4.06 13.57 9.17
CA ILE A 87 5.07 14.46 8.57
C ILE A 87 5.97 13.67 7.59
N LEU A 88 5.89 12.34 7.61
CA LEU A 88 6.70 11.45 6.79
C LEU A 88 6.67 11.77 5.28
N PRO A 89 5.53 12.11 4.65
CA PRO A 89 5.51 12.50 3.23
C PRO A 89 6.44 13.68 2.90
N TYR A 90 6.56 14.66 3.80
CA TYR A 90 7.43 15.82 3.58
C TYR A 90 8.92 15.43 3.57
N PHE A 91 9.37 14.71 4.59
CA PHE A 91 10.77 14.30 4.70
C PHE A 91 11.16 13.24 3.66
N ALA A 92 10.22 12.38 3.26
CA ALA A 92 10.38 11.45 2.16
C ALA A 92 10.70 12.17 0.84
N THR A 93 9.92 13.20 0.49
CA THR A 93 10.21 14.03 -0.69
C THR A 93 11.57 14.71 -0.55
N TRP A 94 11.85 15.31 0.60
CA TRP A 94 13.07 16.10 0.79
C TRP A 94 14.34 15.26 0.65
N VAL A 95 14.40 14.06 1.25
CA VAL A 95 15.55 13.15 1.11
C VAL A 95 15.67 12.58 -0.30
N ALA A 96 14.55 12.23 -0.93
CA ALA A 96 14.56 11.66 -2.29
C ALA A 96 15.08 12.67 -3.33
N LEU A 97 14.84 13.96 -3.12
CA LEU A 97 15.37 15.04 -3.97
C LEU A 97 16.84 15.37 -3.67
N ASN A 98 17.32 15.07 -2.46
CA ASN A 98 18.62 15.55 -1.98
C ASN A 98 19.41 14.44 -1.27
N LEU A 99 19.61 13.29 -1.95
CA LEU A 99 20.31 12.14 -1.36
C LEU A 99 21.70 12.47 -0.81
N ASN A 100 22.40 13.43 -1.42
CA ASN A 100 23.74 13.86 -1.01
C ASN A 100 23.74 15.03 -0.01
N SER A 101 22.58 15.47 0.49
CA SER A 101 22.48 16.48 1.52
C SER A 101 22.47 15.85 2.91
N VAL A 102 23.48 16.18 3.72
CA VAL A 102 23.56 15.71 5.12
C VAL A 102 22.34 16.15 5.93
N ALA A 103 21.80 17.34 5.68
CA ALA A 103 20.61 17.84 6.38
C ALA A 103 19.36 17.01 6.05
N ALA A 104 19.12 16.71 4.77
CA ALA A 104 17.98 15.90 4.35
C ALA A 104 18.09 14.45 4.89
N GLN A 105 19.28 13.86 4.81
CA GLN A 105 19.58 12.55 5.38
C GLN A 105 19.34 12.51 6.89
N THR A 106 19.86 13.51 7.62
CA THR A 106 19.75 13.61 9.07
C THR A 106 18.28 13.71 9.50
N MET A 107 17.49 14.59 8.88
CA MET A 107 16.10 14.77 9.25
C MET A 107 15.24 13.54 8.94
N PHE A 108 15.52 12.86 7.82
CA PHE A 108 14.87 11.59 7.49
C PHE A 108 15.21 10.50 8.53
N GLY A 109 16.49 10.35 8.90
CA GLY A 109 16.92 9.40 9.92
C GLY A 109 16.36 9.68 11.31
N VAL A 110 16.36 10.95 11.74
CA VAL A 110 15.78 11.37 13.04
C VAL A 110 14.29 11.04 13.09
N LEU A 111 13.56 11.28 12.00
CA LEU A 111 12.14 10.96 11.93
C LEU A 111 11.90 9.45 12.08
N PHE A 112 12.64 8.62 11.34
CA PHE A 112 12.48 7.16 11.42
C PHE A 112 12.86 6.61 12.80
N ILE A 113 13.92 7.14 13.43
CA ILE A 113 14.27 6.79 14.81
C ILE A 113 13.15 7.20 15.77
N ALA A 114 12.57 8.40 15.62
CA ALA A 114 11.46 8.85 16.43
C ALA A 114 10.23 7.95 16.28
N ILE A 115 9.88 7.57 15.04
CA ILE A 115 8.77 6.64 14.75
C ILE A 115 9.00 5.28 15.42
N ASP A 116 10.21 4.73 15.31
CA ASP A 116 10.56 3.43 15.88
C ASP A 116 10.56 3.46 17.42
N ILE A 117 11.14 4.51 18.03
CA ILE A 117 11.06 4.72 19.48
C ILE A 117 9.61 4.85 19.94
N LEU A 118 8.78 5.64 19.25
CA LEU A 118 7.37 5.83 19.59
C LEU A 118 6.57 4.53 19.43
N TYR A 119 6.88 3.72 18.41
CA TYR A 119 6.31 2.39 18.24
C TYR A 119 6.67 1.45 19.40
N ILE A 120 7.93 1.42 19.83
CA ILE A 120 8.35 0.61 20.99
C ILE A 120 7.64 1.09 22.26
N ILE A 121 7.58 2.40 22.48
CA ILE A 121 6.90 3.01 23.64
C ILE A 121 5.39 2.71 23.61
N SER A 122 4.75 2.74 22.44
CA SER A 122 3.31 2.47 22.30
C SER A 122 2.96 1.03 22.66
N ILE A 123 3.75 0.06 22.22
CA ILE A 123 3.62 -1.34 22.63
C ILE A 123 3.79 -1.50 24.15
N TYR A 124 4.80 -0.85 24.74
CA TYR A 124 5.01 -0.93 26.19
C TYR A 124 3.89 -0.26 26.99
N ALA A 125 3.33 0.83 26.49
CA ALA A 125 2.20 1.49 27.13
C ALA A 125 0.97 0.59 27.16
N VAL A 126 0.64 -0.05 26.03
CA VAL A 126 -0.44 -1.03 25.93
C VAL A 126 -0.22 -2.20 26.89
N TYR A 127 1.00 -2.73 26.94
CA TYR A 127 1.36 -3.82 27.85
C TYR A 127 1.18 -3.42 29.33
N ARG A 128 1.61 -2.21 29.72
CA ARG A 128 1.43 -1.72 31.11
C ARG A 128 -0.02 -1.45 31.48
N ALA A 129 -0.84 -1.05 30.52
CA ALA A 129 -2.28 -0.87 30.73
C ALA A 129 -3.02 -2.20 30.89
N ASN A 130 -2.47 -3.31 30.36
CA ASN A 130 -3.09 -4.63 30.36
C ASN A 130 -2.16 -5.73 30.94
N PRO A 131 -1.69 -5.61 32.20
CA PRO A 131 -0.69 -6.52 32.75
C PRO A 131 -1.18 -7.97 32.93
N TYR A 132 -2.50 -8.19 32.95
CA TYR A 132 -3.13 -9.49 33.24
C TYR A 132 -3.71 -10.20 32.01
N SER A 133 -3.68 -9.58 30.82
CA SER A 133 -4.20 -10.23 29.62
C SER A 133 -3.28 -11.38 29.18
N CYS A 134 -3.81 -12.61 29.18
CA CYS A 134 -3.06 -13.83 28.90
C CYS A 134 -2.40 -13.81 27.49
N GLY A 135 -3.05 -13.18 26.50
CA GLY A 135 -2.52 -13.02 25.14
C GLY A 135 -1.26 -12.14 25.07
N LEU A 136 -1.19 -11.07 25.86
CA LEU A 136 0.00 -10.22 25.96
C LEU A 136 1.13 -10.89 26.76
N CYS A 137 0.81 -11.75 27.74
CA CYS A 137 1.83 -12.49 28.49
C CYS A 137 2.63 -13.47 27.61
N GLN A 138 2.03 -13.97 26.53
CA GLN A 138 2.69 -14.86 25.56
C GLN A 138 3.43 -14.10 24.45
N ALA A 139 3.11 -12.82 24.23
CA ALA A 139 3.82 -12.00 23.28
C ALA A 139 5.19 -11.59 23.86
N ASN A 140 6.27 -11.93 23.13
CA ASN A 140 7.64 -11.71 23.58
C ASN A 140 8.06 -10.23 23.46
N PHE A 141 7.43 -9.36 24.25
CA PHE A 141 7.67 -7.91 24.26
C PHE A 141 9.06 -7.53 24.78
N ARG A 142 9.80 -8.45 25.42
CA ARG A 142 11.16 -8.21 25.93
C ARG A 142 12.26 -8.64 24.96
N SER A 143 11.90 -9.05 23.76
CA SER A 143 12.86 -9.39 22.71
C SER A 143 13.83 -8.24 22.42
N VAL A 144 15.12 -8.54 22.37
CA VAL A 144 16.17 -7.57 22.02
C VAL A 144 16.12 -7.19 20.54
N TYR A 145 15.52 -8.02 19.69
CA TYR A 145 15.52 -7.83 18.23
C TYR A 145 14.84 -6.53 17.78
N LYS A 146 13.92 -5.97 18.57
CA LYS A 146 13.26 -4.69 18.27
C LYS A 146 14.19 -3.47 18.31
N TYR A 147 15.36 -3.58 18.93
CA TYR A 147 16.35 -2.49 18.97
C TYR A 147 17.34 -2.55 17.80
N ILE A 148 17.31 -3.62 17.00
CA ILE A 148 18.18 -3.78 15.82
C ILE A 148 17.94 -2.68 14.78
N PRO A 149 16.69 -2.33 14.41
CA PRO A 149 16.44 -1.25 13.46
C PRO A 149 17.05 0.08 13.90
N ILE A 150 16.91 0.46 15.19
CA ILE A 150 17.55 1.65 15.76
C ILE A 150 19.08 1.57 15.63
N ALA A 151 19.69 0.45 16.01
CA ALA A 151 21.14 0.29 15.93
C ALA A 151 21.66 0.43 14.48
N ILE A 152 20.96 -0.15 13.51
CA ILE A 152 21.28 0.00 12.08
C ILE A 152 21.20 1.48 11.67
N MET A 153 20.14 2.18 12.05
CA MET A 153 19.98 3.61 11.73
C MET A 153 21.08 4.47 12.36
N LEU A 154 21.47 4.21 13.61
CA LEU A 154 22.58 4.90 14.29
C LEU A 154 23.92 4.65 13.59
N LEU A 155 24.17 3.44 13.08
CA LEU A 155 25.34 3.18 12.22
C LEU A 155 25.27 3.99 10.92
N GLY A 156 24.06 4.15 10.35
CA GLY A 156 23.81 5.03 9.21
C GLY A 156 24.26 6.47 9.45
N PHE A 157 23.99 7.02 10.65
CA PHE A 157 24.49 8.35 11.04
C PHE A 157 26.03 8.41 11.01
N ILE A 158 26.70 7.41 11.56
CA ILE A 158 28.17 7.35 11.51
C ILE A 158 28.64 7.34 10.05
N ILE A 159 28.06 6.50 9.19
CA ILE A 159 28.43 6.40 7.78
C ILE A 159 28.21 7.73 7.04
N THR A 160 27.05 8.38 7.23
CA THR A 160 26.73 9.65 6.57
C THR A 160 27.70 10.77 6.91
N TYR A 161 28.13 10.87 8.17
CA TYR A 161 29.01 11.94 8.61
C TYR A 161 30.50 11.64 8.37
N THR A 162 30.88 10.41 8.00
CA THR A 162 32.30 10.01 7.87
C THR A 162 32.71 9.52 6.49
N VAL A 163 31.86 8.78 5.76
CA VAL A 163 32.25 8.04 4.56
C VAL A 163 31.36 8.34 3.36
N TYR A 164 30.03 8.26 3.50
CA TYR A 164 29.11 8.27 2.37
C TYR A 164 27.77 8.90 2.74
N THR A 165 27.44 10.05 2.15
CA THR A 165 26.27 10.86 2.56
C THR A 165 24.95 10.09 2.58
N PRO A 166 24.61 9.24 1.59
CA PRO A 166 23.41 8.40 1.63
C PRO A 166 23.43 7.23 2.64
N GLY A 167 24.37 7.20 3.58
CA GLY A 167 24.49 6.18 4.63
C GLY A 167 23.22 5.99 5.46
N ILE A 168 22.62 7.09 5.96
CA ILE A 168 21.35 7.05 6.70
C ILE A 168 20.24 6.46 5.83
N TYR A 169 20.05 6.93 4.60
CA TYR A 169 19.04 6.41 3.69
C TYR A 169 19.15 4.89 3.48
N ILE A 170 20.37 4.37 3.24
CA ILE A 170 20.61 2.93 3.10
C ILE A 170 20.31 2.21 4.41
N SER A 171 20.73 2.77 5.55
CA SER A 171 20.49 2.16 6.86
C SER A 171 18.99 2.10 7.19
N VAL A 172 18.19 3.09 6.78
CA VAL A 172 16.74 3.06 6.92
C VAL A 172 16.14 1.95 6.05
N LEU A 173 16.56 1.80 4.80
CA LEU A 173 16.12 0.68 3.97
C LEU A 173 16.42 -0.67 4.63
N LEU A 174 17.64 -0.85 5.16
CA LEU A 174 18.03 -2.06 5.87
C LEU A 174 17.24 -2.27 7.16
N SER A 175 16.93 -1.21 7.90
CA SER A 175 16.17 -1.28 9.13
C SER A 175 14.73 -1.76 8.87
N VAL A 176 14.10 -1.30 7.78
CA VAL A 176 12.78 -1.77 7.33
C VAL A 176 12.81 -3.24 6.91
N ILE A 177 13.84 -3.66 6.17
CA ILE A 177 14.02 -5.08 5.80
C ILE A 177 14.20 -5.95 7.04
N CYS A 178 15.00 -5.50 8.01
CA CYS A 178 15.13 -6.19 9.29
C CYS A 178 13.80 -6.27 10.03
N TRP A 179 13.02 -5.20 10.06
CA TRP A 179 11.70 -5.20 10.69
C TRP A 179 10.77 -6.23 10.04
N LEU A 180 10.74 -6.35 8.71
CA LEU A 180 9.97 -7.40 8.01
C LEU A 180 10.31 -8.83 8.45
N ILE A 181 11.59 -9.09 8.78
CA ILE A 181 12.07 -10.42 9.19
C ILE A 181 11.76 -10.68 10.67
N PHE A 182 11.82 -9.65 11.51
CA PHE A 182 11.70 -9.76 12.97
C PHE A 182 10.31 -9.40 13.51
N SER A 183 9.42 -8.80 12.72
CA SER A 183 8.02 -8.56 13.09
C SER A 183 7.34 -9.91 13.34
N ARG A 184 7.20 -10.27 14.62
CA ARG A 184 6.68 -11.58 15.07
C ARG A 184 5.54 -11.42 16.07
N LEU A 185 4.75 -10.34 15.98
CA LEU A 185 3.46 -10.33 16.65
C LEU A 185 2.54 -11.31 15.90
N ARG A 186 2.50 -12.55 16.41
CA ARG A 186 1.75 -13.64 15.81
C ARG A 186 0.26 -13.33 15.96
N ARG A 187 -0.44 -13.26 14.83
CA ARG A 187 -1.91 -13.18 14.78
C ARG A 187 -2.52 -14.37 15.56
N PRO A 188 -3.49 -14.13 16.46
CA PRO A 188 -4.29 -15.20 17.05
C PRO A 188 -5.00 -16.03 15.97
N ASP A 189 -5.10 -17.35 16.17
CA ASP A 189 -5.67 -18.28 15.19
C ASP A 189 -7.17 -18.02 14.87
N ASN A 190 -7.87 -17.24 15.71
CA ASN A 190 -9.28 -16.86 15.58
C ASN A 190 -9.50 -15.33 15.53
N GLY A 191 -8.50 -14.56 15.10
CA GLY A 191 -8.62 -13.10 15.02
C GLY A 191 -9.64 -12.61 13.99
N SER A 192 -10.42 -11.58 14.31
CA SER A 192 -11.42 -10.98 13.41
C SER A 192 -10.81 -10.38 12.15
N THR A 193 -11.56 -10.39 11.05
CA THR A 193 -11.17 -9.81 9.77
C THR A 193 -11.65 -8.37 9.59
N ASP A 194 -12.65 -7.94 10.37
CA ASP A 194 -13.32 -6.64 10.25
C ASP A 194 -12.36 -5.45 10.14
N ARG A 195 -11.33 -5.38 10.99
CA ARG A 195 -10.35 -4.29 10.94
C ARG A 195 -9.48 -4.30 9.71
N PHE A 196 -9.17 -5.50 9.20
CA PHE A 196 -8.41 -5.64 7.97
C PHE A 196 -9.25 -5.24 6.76
N GLU A 197 -10.52 -5.64 6.73
CA GLU A 197 -11.50 -5.23 5.72
C GLU A 197 -11.68 -3.71 5.72
N ALA A 198 -11.93 -3.10 6.88
CA ALA A 198 -12.06 -1.65 7.02
C ALA A 198 -10.82 -0.88 6.55
N PHE A 199 -9.62 -1.44 6.76
CA PHE A 199 -8.37 -0.84 6.29
C PHE A 199 -8.23 -0.91 4.75
N ILE A 200 -8.62 -2.03 4.14
CA ILE A 200 -8.69 -2.18 2.67
C ILE A 200 -9.69 -1.15 2.11
N ASP A 201 -10.89 -1.08 2.69
CA ASP A 201 -11.96 -0.16 2.28
C ASP A 201 -11.49 1.29 2.30
N ALA A 202 -10.87 1.70 3.40
CA ALA A 202 -10.34 3.05 3.55
C ALA A 202 -9.27 3.37 2.50
N ILE A 203 -8.31 2.46 2.27
CA ILE A 203 -7.26 2.66 1.27
C ILE A 203 -7.85 2.79 -0.14
N ILE A 204 -8.77 1.90 -0.53
CA ILE A 204 -9.35 1.94 -1.89
C ILE A 204 -10.22 3.19 -2.08
N ALA A 205 -11.02 3.58 -1.07
CA ALA A 205 -11.81 4.79 -1.13
C ALA A 205 -10.93 6.03 -1.37
N ILE A 206 -9.80 6.14 -0.66
CA ILE A 206 -8.89 7.27 -0.80
C ILE A 206 -8.20 7.25 -2.17
N ILE A 207 -7.73 6.08 -2.63
CA ILE A 207 -7.17 5.94 -3.98
C ILE A 207 -8.15 6.48 -5.02
N ILE A 208 -9.40 6.03 -5.00
CA ILE A 208 -10.43 6.46 -5.96
C ILE A 208 -10.65 7.98 -5.93
N THR A 209 -10.68 8.59 -4.73
CA THR A 209 -10.80 10.04 -4.61
C THR A 209 -9.56 10.81 -5.06
N ILE A 210 -8.36 10.25 -4.92
CA ILE A 210 -7.13 10.89 -5.39
C ILE A 210 -7.11 10.94 -6.92
N ILE A 211 -7.55 9.88 -7.61
CA ILE A 211 -7.52 9.84 -9.10
C ILE A 211 -8.33 11.01 -9.70
N VAL A 212 -9.50 11.34 -9.15
CA VAL A 212 -10.31 12.46 -9.69
C VAL A 212 -9.69 13.83 -9.40
N LEU A 213 -8.94 13.97 -8.30
CA LEU A 213 -8.27 15.23 -7.94
C LEU A 213 -7.14 15.59 -8.90
N GLU A 214 -6.61 14.61 -9.64
CA GLU A 214 -5.54 14.81 -10.63
C GLU A 214 -6.06 15.26 -12.01
N ILE A 215 -7.37 15.31 -12.22
CA ILE A 215 -7.94 15.78 -13.50
C ILE A 215 -7.78 17.31 -13.59
N PRO A 216 -7.13 17.84 -14.64
CA PRO A 216 -6.92 19.28 -14.79
C PRO A 216 -8.23 20.03 -15.08
N MET A 217 -8.31 21.28 -14.61
CA MET A 217 -9.40 22.19 -14.94
C MET A 217 -9.22 22.79 -16.34
N VAL A 218 -10.32 22.95 -17.08
CA VAL A 218 -10.31 23.60 -18.41
C VAL A 218 -10.16 25.12 -18.27
N ALA A 219 -9.26 25.72 -19.06
CA ALA A 219 -8.86 27.12 -18.88
C ALA A 219 -9.95 28.15 -19.23
N ASN A 220 -10.76 27.89 -20.26
CA ASN A 220 -11.64 28.92 -20.87
C ASN A 220 -13.14 28.56 -20.87
N GLY A 221 -13.53 27.46 -20.20
CA GLY A 221 -14.94 27.03 -20.12
C GLY A 221 -15.62 26.70 -21.45
N SER A 222 -14.86 26.55 -22.54
CA SER A 222 -15.39 26.19 -23.87
C SER A 222 -15.57 24.68 -24.01
N TRP A 223 -16.51 24.28 -24.88
CA TRP A 223 -16.71 22.88 -25.24
C TRP A 223 -15.47 22.23 -25.85
N ASP A 224 -14.71 22.98 -26.67
CA ASP A 224 -13.48 22.48 -27.29
C ASP A 224 -12.42 22.16 -26.24
N ALA A 225 -12.21 23.06 -25.27
CA ALA A 225 -11.25 22.84 -24.18
C ALA A 225 -11.64 21.64 -23.29
N PHE A 226 -12.94 21.33 -23.17
CA PHE A 226 -13.41 20.13 -22.48
C PHE A 226 -13.13 18.85 -23.30
N LEU A 227 -13.29 18.90 -24.62
CA LEU A 227 -12.98 17.77 -25.49
C LEU A 227 -11.48 17.49 -25.59
N ASP A 228 -10.64 18.48 -25.33
CA ASP A 228 -9.18 18.31 -25.26
C ASP A 228 -8.76 17.39 -24.12
N ILE A 229 -9.46 17.43 -22.98
CA ILE A 229 -9.17 16.59 -21.80
C ILE A 229 -10.01 15.29 -21.74
N LYS A 230 -10.58 14.85 -22.86
CA LYS A 230 -11.43 13.65 -22.89
C LYS A 230 -10.69 12.38 -22.45
N LEU A 231 -9.38 12.31 -22.66
CA LEU A 231 -8.61 11.11 -22.36
C LEU A 231 -8.37 10.95 -20.86
N GLU A 232 -8.20 12.06 -20.15
CA GLU A 232 -8.08 12.18 -18.70
C GLU A 232 -9.31 11.54 -18.06
N PHE A 233 -10.52 11.87 -18.54
CA PHE A 233 -11.76 11.26 -18.09
C PHE A 233 -11.87 9.76 -18.42
N ILE A 234 -11.41 9.33 -19.59
CA ILE A 234 -11.43 7.91 -19.99
C ILE A 234 -10.48 7.10 -19.09
N VAL A 235 -9.23 7.54 -18.94
CA VAL A 235 -8.22 6.85 -18.12
C VAL A 235 -8.63 6.89 -16.64
N TYR A 236 -9.21 7.99 -16.16
CA TYR A 236 -9.86 8.09 -14.86
C TYR A 236 -10.93 7.02 -14.68
N ALA A 237 -11.88 6.89 -15.62
CA ALA A 237 -12.97 5.92 -15.53
C ALA A 237 -12.45 4.48 -15.49
N VAL A 238 -11.46 4.14 -16.33
CA VAL A 238 -10.80 2.82 -16.29
C VAL A 238 -10.17 2.57 -14.91
N SER A 239 -9.45 3.56 -14.38
CA SER A 239 -8.77 3.48 -13.09
C SER A 239 -9.74 3.32 -11.92
N PHE A 240 -10.83 4.10 -11.93
CA PHE A 240 -11.93 4.03 -10.96
C PHE A 240 -12.54 2.63 -10.93
N ILE A 241 -12.94 2.12 -12.11
CA ILE A 241 -13.64 0.82 -12.20
C ILE A 241 -12.73 -0.32 -11.73
N VAL A 242 -11.42 -0.24 -11.98
CA VAL A 242 -10.47 -1.27 -11.55
C VAL A 242 -10.28 -1.28 -10.04
N CYS A 243 -10.13 -0.11 -9.43
CA CYS A 243 -10.07 0.00 -7.97
C CYS A 243 -11.38 -0.50 -7.34
N PHE A 244 -12.53 -0.10 -7.90
CA PHE A 244 -13.84 -0.56 -7.45
C PHE A 244 -14.01 -2.08 -7.62
N ASN A 245 -13.58 -2.66 -8.74
CA ASN A 245 -13.65 -4.11 -8.96
C ASN A 245 -12.75 -4.88 -7.98
N PHE A 246 -11.55 -4.36 -7.69
CA PHE A 246 -10.69 -4.96 -6.66
C PHE A 246 -11.38 -4.93 -5.30
N TRP A 247 -11.96 -3.80 -4.91
CA TRP A 247 -12.73 -3.67 -3.68
C TRP A 247 -13.92 -4.63 -3.64
N ASN A 248 -14.78 -4.62 -4.66
CA ASN A 248 -15.97 -5.47 -4.73
C ASN A 248 -15.61 -6.96 -4.69
N TYR A 249 -14.53 -7.36 -5.38
CA TYR A 249 -14.02 -8.73 -5.33
C TYR A 249 -13.60 -9.11 -3.90
N ASN A 250 -12.83 -8.27 -3.21
CA ASN A 250 -12.42 -8.54 -1.84
C ASN A 250 -13.61 -8.54 -0.88
N ASN A 251 -14.50 -7.54 -0.94
CA ASN A 251 -15.70 -7.45 -0.11
C ASN A 251 -16.58 -8.73 -0.23
N ASN A 252 -16.79 -9.22 -1.45
CA ASN A 252 -17.54 -10.45 -1.68
C ASN A 252 -16.81 -11.71 -1.21
N LEU A 253 -15.47 -11.71 -1.20
CA LEU A 253 -14.71 -12.83 -0.63
C LEU A 253 -14.71 -12.81 0.90
N PHE A 254 -14.52 -11.64 1.51
CA PHE A 254 -14.45 -11.54 2.96
C PHE A 254 -15.78 -11.85 3.65
N SER A 255 -16.92 -11.68 2.97
CA SER A 255 -18.23 -12.11 3.47
C SER A 255 -18.36 -13.63 3.67
N ILE A 256 -17.51 -14.43 3.01
CA ILE A 256 -17.50 -15.90 3.13
C ILE A 256 -16.24 -16.44 3.81
N VAL A 257 -15.23 -15.63 4.10
CA VAL A 257 -13.96 -16.07 4.71
C VAL A 257 -14.11 -16.18 6.22
N ASN A 258 -13.78 -17.35 6.79
CA ASN A 258 -13.77 -17.50 8.26
C ASN A 258 -12.39 -17.24 8.87
N LYS A 259 -11.32 -17.49 8.10
CA LYS A 259 -9.93 -17.46 8.60
C LYS A 259 -8.96 -16.87 7.59
N VAL A 260 -8.16 -15.91 8.05
CA VAL A 260 -7.02 -15.36 7.31
C VAL A 260 -5.72 -15.57 8.07
N ASN A 261 -4.64 -15.77 7.32
CA ASN A 261 -3.29 -15.88 7.86
C ASN A 261 -2.42 -14.69 7.40
N HIS A 262 -1.18 -14.64 7.88
CA HIS A 262 -0.24 -13.58 7.52
C HIS A 262 0.02 -13.50 5.99
N LYS A 263 -0.01 -14.62 5.26
CA LYS A 263 0.25 -14.62 3.81
C LYS A 263 -0.81 -13.86 3.06
N VAL A 264 -2.08 -14.01 3.46
CA VAL A 264 -3.21 -13.26 2.88
C VAL A 264 -3.05 -11.76 3.13
N ILE A 265 -2.72 -11.37 4.37
CA ILE A 265 -2.57 -9.95 4.73
C ILE A 265 -1.44 -9.31 3.94
N TRP A 266 -0.29 -9.99 3.83
CA TRP A 266 0.85 -9.49 3.07
C TRP A 266 0.63 -9.48 1.56
N SER A 267 -0.03 -10.50 0.99
CA SER A 267 -0.31 -10.52 -0.45
C SER A 267 -1.27 -9.38 -0.86
N ILE A 268 -2.28 -9.11 -0.03
CA ILE A 268 -3.16 -7.95 -0.21
C ILE A 268 -2.41 -6.64 0.05
N GLY A 269 -1.57 -6.56 1.09
CA GLY A 269 -0.77 -5.37 1.37
C GLY A 269 0.13 -4.96 0.20
N VAL A 270 0.76 -5.94 -0.46
CA VAL A 270 1.52 -5.72 -1.69
C VAL A 270 0.60 -5.32 -2.85
N ALA A 271 -0.60 -5.91 -2.96
CA ALA A 271 -1.57 -5.47 -3.98
C ALA A 271 -2.01 -4.01 -3.76
N LEU A 272 -2.25 -3.59 -2.51
CA LEU A 272 -2.57 -2.22 -2.13
C LEU A 272 -1.40 -1.27 -2.45
N PHE A 273 -0.15 -1.70 -2.30
CA PHE A 273 1.01 -0.91 -2.76
C PHE A 273 0.93 -0.63 -4.27
N PHE A 274 0.66 -1.65 -5.09
CA PHE A 274 0.54 -1.41 -6.53
C PHE A 274 -0.71 -0.59 -6.89
N LEU A 275 -1.86 -0.83 -6.24
CA LEU A 275 -3.07 -0.02 -6.45
C LEU A 275 -2.87 1.44 -6.03
N SER A 276 -2.09 1.70 -4.98
CA SER A 276 -1.79 3.06 -4.55
C SER A 276 -0.98 3.87 -5.56
N LEU A 277 -0.32 3.22 -6.54
CA LEU A 277 0.37 3.88 -7.65
C LEU A 277 -0.56 4.25 -8.81
N ILE A 278 -1.81 3.78 -8.81
CA ILE A 278 -2.76 4.05 -9.90
C ILE A 278 -2.92 5.54 -10.17
N PRO A 279 -3.16 6.43 -9.17
CA PRO A 279 -3.34 7.86 -9.47
C PRO A 279 -2.18 8.47 -10.25
N TYR A 280 -0.94 8.16 -9.85
CA TYR A 280 0.26 8.58 -10.55
C TYR A 280 0.31 8.07 -12.00
N LEU A 281 -0.02 6.79 -12.22
CA LEU A 281 0.02 6.17 -13.54
C LEU A 281 -1.13 6.66 -14.45
N THR A 282 -2.31 6.95 -13.88
CA THR A 282 -3.46 7.53 -14.58
C THR A 282 -3.06 8.87 -15.21
N THR A 283 -2.50 9.79 -14.41
CA THR A 283 -2.01 11.08 -14.91
C THR A 283 -0.91 10.91 -15.94
N PHE A 284 0.04 9.99 -15.69
CA PHE A 284 1.16 9.77 -16.61
C PHE A 284 0.69 9.32 -18.01
N VAL A 285 -0.28 8.42 -18.06
CA VAL A 285 -0.88 7.96 -19.32
C VAL A 285 -1.70 9.06 -19.99
N ALA A 286 -2.50 9.81 -19.23
CA ALA A 286 -3.35 10.85 -19.80
C ALA A 286 -2.52 11.94 -20.50
N GLU A 287 -1.44 12.40 -19.85
CA GLU A 287 -0.54 13.43 -20.39
C GLU A 287 0.36 12.93 -21.54
N ASN A 288 0.65 11.62 -21.60
CA ASN A 288 1.66 11.05 -22.50
C ASN A 288 1.15 9.83 -23.29
N SER A 289 -0.12 9.86 -23.67
CA SER A 289 -0.86 8.73 -24.25
C SER A 289 -0.29 8.14 -25.54
N ASN A 290 0.40 8.96 -26.32
CA ASN A 290 1.08 8.54 -27.55
C ASN A 290 2.43 7.84 -27.30
N SER A 291 2.88 7.78 -26.05
CA SER A 291 4.15 7.15 -25.68
C SER A 291 3.92 5.75 -25.11
N PHE A 292 4.83 4.83 -25.46
CA PHE A 292 4.74 3.45 -25.00
C PHE A 292 4.94 3.31 -23.48
N VAL A 293 5.92 4.02 -22.90
CA VAL A 293 6.34 3.80 -21.51
C VAL A 293 5.23 4.07 -20.48
N PRO A 294 4.49 5.19 -20.53
CA PRO A 294 3.36 5.41 -19.61
C PRO A 294 2.31 4.31 -19.71
N CYS A 295 1.87 3.99 -20.94
CA CYS A 295 0.87 2.96 -21.20
C CYS A 295 1.35 1.57 -20.74
N PHE A 296 2.63 1.26 -20.94
CA PHE A 296 3.26 0.02 -20.49
C PHE A 296 3.29 -0.08 -18.97
N LEU A 297 3.72 0.96 -18.24
CA LEU A 297 3.77 0.94 -16.78
C LEU A 297 2.37 0.83 -16.16
N TYR A 298 1.37 1.48 -16.77
CA TYR A 298 -0.04 1.35 -16.40
C TYR A 298 -0.56 -0.09 -16.60
N GLY A 299 -0.33 -0.68 -17.77
CA GLY A 299 -0.68 -2.09 -18.01
C GLY A 299 0.09 -3.07 -17.11
N LEU A 300 1.36 -2.80 -16.82
CA LEU A 300 2.18 -3.63 -15.95
C LEU A 300 1.62 -3.65 -14.53
N ASN A 301 1.14 -2.51 -14.04
CA ASN A 301 0.46 -2.43 -12.75
C ASN A 301 -0.76 -3.38 -12.69
N PHE A 302 -1.57 -3.40 -13.74
CA PHE A 302 -2.73 -4.30 -13.83
C PHE A 302 -2.34 -5.77 -13.82
N ILE A 303 -1.29 -6.14 -14.55
CA ILE A 303 -0.75 -7.50 -14.57
C ILE A 303 -0.28 -7.91 -13.17
N VAL A 304 0.46 -7.03 -12.49
CA VAL A 304 0.97 -7.30 -11.14
C VAL A 304 -0.17 -7.46 -10.14
N VAL A 305 -1.17 -6.57 -10.16
CA VAL A 305 -2.35 -6.67 -9.29
C VAL A 305 -3.12 -7.97 -9.56
N ALA A 306 -3.33 -8.34 -10.83
CA ALA A 306 -4.00 -9.60 -11.19
C ALA A 306 -3.21 -10.84 -10.71
N ALA A 307 -1.88 -10.82 -10.83
CA ALA A 307 -1.04 -11.91 -10.32
C ALA A 307 -1.10 -12.01 -8.78
N LEU A 308 -1.08 -10.87 -8.07
CA LEU A 308 -1.23 -10.81 -6.62
C LEU A 308 -2.61 -11.28 -6.14
N SER A 309 -3.67 -11.01 -6.90
CA SER A 309 -5.01 -11.54 -6.61
C SER A 309 -5.04 -13.07 -6.70
N ILE A 310 -4.33 -13.68 -7.65
CA ILE A 310 -4.19 -15.15 -7.74
C ILE A 310 -3.39 -15.71 -6.56
N ILE A 311 -2.30 -15.06 -6.18
CA ILE A 311 -1.51 -15.44 -5.00
C ILE A 311 -2.37 -15.36 -3.74
N THR A 312 -3.17 -14.30 -3.60
CA THR A 312 -4.10 -14.09 -2.49
C THR A 312 -5.19 -15.16 -2.46
N ALA A 313 -5.81 -15.49 -3.60
CA ALA A 313 -6.79 -16.57 -3.71
C ALA A 313 -6.20 -17.92 -3.26
N ASN A 314 -4.98 -18.24 -3.68
CA ASN A 314 -4.31 -19.47 -3.25
C ASN A 314 -3.94 -19.45 -1.76
N ALA A 315 -3.56 -18.28 -1.21
CA ALA A 315 -3.29 -18.13 0.22
C ALA A 315 -4.57 -18.31 1.06
N LEU A 316 -5.70 -17.76 0.60
CA LEU A 316 -7.02 -17.90 1.23
C LEU A 316 -7.52 -19.35 1.23
N LYS A 317 -7.43 -20.05 0.08
CA LYS A 317 -7.74 -21.49 0.02
C LYS A 317 -6.94 -22.31 1.03
N ASN A 318 -5.69 -21.93 1.27
CA ASN A 318 -4.83 -22.62 2.22
C ASN A 318 -5.08 -22.23 3.67
N SER A 319 -5.58 -21.02 3.94
CA SER A 319 -5.91 -20.56 5.30
C SER A 319 -7.25 -21.11 5.79
N ASP A 320 -8.22 -21.29 4.90
CA ASP A 320 -9.56 -21.76 5.22
C ASP A 320 -9.94 -23.01 4.37
N LYS A 321 -9.16 -24.08 4.56
CA LYS A 321 -9.28 -25.33 3.78
C LYS A 321 -10.63 -26.04 3.95
N ALA A 322 -11.29 -25.86 5.09
CA ALA A 322 -12.55 -26.53 5.41
C ALA A 322 -13.77 -25.82 4.79
N ASN A 323 -13.61 -24.60 4.31
CA ASN A 323 -14.70 -23.78 3.79
C ASN A 323 -14.99 -24.09 2.31
N ILE A 324 -15.95 -24.97 2.07
CA ILE A 324 -16.31 -25.43 0.72
C ILE A 324 -16.78 -24.29 -0.17
N ALA A 325 -17.55 -23.33 0.37
CA ALA A 325 -18.03 -22.17 -0.39
C ALA A 325 -16.85 -21.33 -0.90
N LEU A 326 -15.85 -21.06 -0.06
CA LEU A 326 -14.63 -20.36 -0.46
C LEU A 326 -13.81 -21.14 -1.50
N GLN A 327 -13.68 -22.46 -1.33
CA GLN A 327 -12.95 -23.29 -2.30
C GLN A 327 -13.61 -23.25 -3.68
N LEU A 328 -14.95 -23.28 -3.74
CA LEU A 328 -15.73 -23.16 -4.97
C LEU A 328 -15.64 -21.75 -5.58
N ALA A 329 -15.81 -20.71 -4.76
CA ALA A 329 -15.73 -19.32 -5.21
C ALA A 329 -14.36 -18.98 -5.80
N LEU A 330 -13.30 -19.56 -5.26
CA LEU A 330 -11.92 -19.37 -5.74
C LEU A 330 -11.46 -20.45 -6.72
N ALA A 331 -12.31 -21.41 -7.11
CA ALA A 331 -11.90 -22.56 -7.93
C ALA A 331 -11.29 -22.13 -9.27
N ASP A 332 -11.82 -21.05 -9.87
CA ASP A 332 -11.42 -20.57 -11.19
C ASP A 332 -10.64 -19.24 -11.13
N ASN A 333 -9.38 -19.28 -11.56
CA ASN A 333 -8.53 -18.09 -11.70
C ASN A 333 -8.57 -17.49 -13.11
N LYS A 334 -9.36 -18.04 -14.04
CA LYS A 334 -9.48 -17.57 -15.43
C LYS A 334 -9.68 -16.06 -15.56
N PRO A 335 -10.51 -15.38 -14.76
CA PRO A 335 -10.72 -13.94 -14.92
C PRO A 335 -9.43 -13.10 -14.78
N PHE A 336 -8.61 -13.42 -13.77
CA PHE A 336 -7.31 -12.77 -13.58
C PHE A 336 -6.30 -13.18 -14.67
N MET A 337 -6.32 -14.44 -15.10
CA MET A 337 -5.46 -14.91 -16.21
C MET A 337 -5.85 -14.26 -17.54
N THR A 338 -7.13 -14.12 -17.83
CA THR A 338 -7.64 -13.41 -19.00
C THR A 338 -7.22 -11.95 -18.96
N THR A 339 -7.28 -11.30 -17.80
CA THR A 339 -6.75 -9.93 -17.62
C THR A 339 -5.27 -9.86 -18.01
N ILE A 340 -4.44 -10.75 -17.48
CA ILE A 340 -3.01 -10.79 -17.80
C ILE A 340 -2.79 -11.02 -19.30
N VAL A 341 -3.45 -12.00 -19.90
CA VAL A 341 -3.31 -12.32 -21.33
C VAL A 341 -3.74 -11.14 -22.21
N LEU A 342 -4.89 -10.53 -21.93
CA LEU A 342 -5.40 -9.39 -22.70
C LEU A 342 -4.45 -8.20 -22.62
N VAL A 343 -3.95 -7.87 -21.41
CA VAL A 343 -3.02 -6.74 -21.24
C VAL A 343 -1.68 -7.04 -21.90
N VAL A 344 -1.17 -8.27 -21.86
CA VAL A 344 0.05 -8.67 -22.59
C VAL A 344 -0.13 -8.52 -24.10
N ILE A 345 -1.28 -8.94 -24.65
CA ILE A 345 -1.61 -8.72 -26.07
C ILE A 345 -1.65 -7.21 -26.36
N GLY A 346 -2.28 -6.43 -25.50
CA GLY A 346 -2.30 -4.97 -25.56
C GLY A 346 -0.91 -4.36 -25.55
N MET A 347 0.03 -4.88 -24.75
CA MET A 347 1.43 -4.43 -24.72
C MET A 347 2.17 -4.73 -26.03
N ILE A 348 1.95 -5.91 -26.61
CA ILE A 348 2.53 -6.27 -27.91
C ILE A 348 2.02 -5.32 -28.99
N ILE A 349 0.70 -5.13 -29.09
CA ILE A 349 0.08 -4.19 -30.04
C ILE A 349 0.54 -2.75 -29.77
N GLY A 350 0.62 -2.37 -28.49
CA GLY A 350 1.04 -1.05 -28.06
C GLY A 350 2.48 -0.71 -28.42
N TYR A 351 3.36 -1.70 -28.40
CA TYR A 351 4.76 -1.53 -28.79
C TYR A 351 4.92 -1.36 -30.31
N PHE A 352 4.20 -2.16 -31.11
CA PHE A 352 4.39 -2.18 -32.56
C PHE A 352 3.49 -1.21 -33.34
N ILE A 353 2.34 -0.82 -32.79
CA ILE A 353 1.28 -0.14 -33.55
C ILE A 353 0.82 1.15 -32.85
N TYR A 354 0.20 1.02 -31.67
CA TYR A 354 -0.50 2.14 -31.04
C TYR A 354 -0.51 2.01 -29.51
N PRO A 355 0.28 2.80 -28.77
CA PRO A 355 0.45 2.65 -27.31
C PRO A 355 -0.84 2.58 -26.49
N LEU A 356 -1.87 3.34 -26.88
CA LEU A 356 -3.16 3.35 -26.18
C LEU A 356 -3.92 2.02 -26.30
N ALA A 357 -3.51 1.11 -27.19
CA ALA A 357 -4.02 -0.26 -27.23
C ALA A 357 -3.87 -0.98 -25.87
N ILE A 358 -2.88 -0.59 -25.04
CA ILE A 358 -2.71 -1.13 -23.69
C ILE A 358 -3.86 -0.67 -22.78
N VAL A 359 -4.21 0.62 -22.80
CA VAL A 359 -5.34 1.16 -22.03
C VAL A 359 -6.66 0.55 -22.48
N ILE A 360 -6.83 0.35 -23.79
CA ILE A 360 -8.00 -0.34 -24.36
C ILE A 360 -8.04 -1.80 -23.87
N ALA A 361 -6.91 -2.51 -23.86
CA ALA A 361 -6.84 -3.87 -23.34
C ALA A 361 -7.17 -3.94 -21.84
N CYS A 362 -6.70 -2.97 -21.04
CA CYS A 362 -7.11 -2.80 -19.65
C CYS A 362 -8.63 -2.60 -19.53
N LEU A 363 -9.23 -1.70 -20.34
CA LEU A 363 -10.68 -1.48 -20.35
C LEU A 363 -11.46 -2.75 -20.73
N VAL A 364 -11.02 -3.50 -21.74
CA VAL A 364 -11.67 -4.76 -22.13
C VAL A 364 -11.54 -5.81 -21.03
N SER A 365 -10.41 -5.86 -20.33
CA SER A 365 -10.19 -6.81 -19.24
C SER A 365 -11.17 -6.63 -18.07
N ILE A 366 -11.62 -5.39 -17.81
CA ILE A 366 -12.61 -5.05 -16.77
C ILE A 366 -13.91 -5.85 -16.94
N ILE A 367 -14.35 -6.04 -18.17
CA ILE A 367 -15.60 -6.78 -18.47
C ILE A 367 -15.48 -8.23 -17.97
N THR A 368 -14.29 -8.81 -18.04
CA THR A 368 -14.07 -10.20 -17.62
C THR A 368 -14.04 -10.34 -16.09
N LEU A 369 -13.64 -9.29 -15.37
CA LEU A 369 -13.70 -9.23 -13.90
C LEU A 369 -15.14 -9.06 -13.39
N TRP A 370 -16.02 -8.39 -14.12
CA TRP A 370 -17.45 -8.27 -13.77
C TRP A 370 -18.18 -9.63 -13.78
N ALA A 371 -17.78 -10.54 -14.66
CA ALA A 371 -18.33 -11.90 -14.68
C ALA A 371 -18.10 -12.64 -13.35
N ILE A 372 -17.01 -12.34 -12.62
CA ILE A 372 -16.70 -12.93 -11.30
C ILE A 372 -17.73 -12.55 -10.26
N SER A 373 -18.13 -11.27 -10.23
CA SER A 373 -19.13 -10.75 -9.28
C SER A 373 -20.48 -11.47 -9.43
N TYR A 374 -20.75 -12.03 -10.62
CA TYR A 374 -22.00 -12.75 -10.89
C TYR A 374 -21.99 -14.19 -10.38
N TYR A 375 -20.82 -14.84 -10.30
CA TYR A 375 -20.71 -16.23 -9.80
C TYR A 375 -20.70 -16.33 -8.27
N GLY A 376 -20.27 -15.27 -7.57
CA GLY A 376 -20.37 -15.19 -6.11
C GLY A 376 -21.81 -15.18 -5.58
N ASN A 377 -22.77 -14.67 -6.36
CA ASN A 377 -24.20 -14.61 -5.98
C ASN A 377 -24.97 -15.93 -6.17
N ARG A 378 -24.32 -17.02 -6.59
CA ARG A 378 -24.99 -18.30 -6.89
C ARG A 378 -24.83 -19.36 -5.82
N TYR A 379 -24.12 -19.09 -4.72
CA TYR A 379 -23.83 -20.09 -3.70
C TYR A 379 -24.14 -19.59 -2.29
#